data_AF-A0A3P5YTL9-F1
#
_entry.id   AF-A0A3P5YTL9-F1
#
_cell.length_a   1.000
_cell.length_b   1.000
_cell.length_c   1.000
_cell.angle_alpha   90.00
_cell.angle_beta   90.00
_cell.angle_gamma   90.00
#
_symmetry.space_group_name_H-M   'P 1'
#
loop_
_entity.id
_entity.type
_entity.pdbx_description
1 polymer ?
#
loop_
_entity_poly.entity_id
_entity_poly.type
_entity_poly.pdbx_seq_one_letter_code
_entity_poly.pdbx_strand_id
1 'polypeptide(L)' 'MAIEHKDLMELCLEHHNPEALYIEGINQYFFHNNPSKALDYLRQSAKENMIRGKKILDTLKWEQTLTTFNSYRRKIKKVL' A
#
# COMPACT_ATOMS: atom_id res chain seq x y z
N MET A 1 -6.46 2.24 -32.68
CA MET A 1 -6.45 1.25 -31.59
C MET A 1 -6.66 2.01 -30.30
N ALA A 2 -7.80 1.81 -29.64
CA ALA A 2 -8.00 2.34 -28.30
C ALA A 2 -7.26 1.39 -27.35
N ILE A 3 -6.24 1.89 -26.66
CA ILE A 3 -5.60 1.17 -25.57
C ILE A 3 -6.68 1.00 -24.50
N GLU A 4 -7.06 -0.23 -24.15
CA GLU A 4 -8.02 -0.43 -23.07
C GLU A 4 -7.41 0.11 -21.77
N HIS A 5 -8.25 0.63 -20.86
CA HIS A 5 -7.77 1.25 -19.62
C HIS A 5 -6.80 0.36 -18.79
N LYS A 6 -6.90 -0.97 -18.93
CA LYS A 6 -5.99 -1.93 -18.29
C LYS A 6 -4.60 -1.92 -18.92
N ASP A 7 -4.52 -1.95 -20.24
CA ASP A 7 -3.24 -1.92 -20.98
C ASP A 7 -2.45 -0.64 -20.67
N LEU A 8 -3.15 0.49 -20.53
CA LEU A 8 -2.53 1.76 -20.13
C LEU A 8 -2.01 1.71 -18.69
N MET A 9 -2.77 1.11 -17.76
CA MET A 9 -2.34 0.97 -16.37
C MET A 9 -1.10 0.07 -16.29
N GLU A 10 -1.10 -1.06 -17.00
CA GLU A 10 0.05 -1.97 -17.04
C GLU A 10 1.29 -1.26 -17.58
N LEU A 11 1.18 -0.52 -18.68
CA LEU A 11 2.28 0.26 -19.24
C LEU A 11 2.81 1.29 -18.24
N CYS A 12 1.92 2.02 -17.56
CA CYS A 12 2.32 2.98 -16.53
C CYS A 12 3.06 2.31 -15.35
N LEU A 13 2.66 1.11 -14.97
CA LEU A 13 3.34 0.34 -13.92
C LEU A 13 4.72 -0.15 -14.38
N GLU A 14 4.85 -0.63 -15.62
CA GLU A 14 6.14 -1.03 -16.21
C GLU A 14 7.13 0.14 -16.24
N HIS A 15 6.65 1.33 -16.56
CA HIS A 15 7.45 2.55 -16.55
C HIS A 15 7.62 3.18 -15.16
N HIS A 16 7.24 2.48 -14.08
CA HIS A 16 7.39 2.93 -12.70
C HIS A 16 6.75 4.30 -12.43
N ASN A 17 5.63 4.60 -13.10
CA ASN A 17 4.92 5.85 -12.89
C ASN A 17 4.44 5.94 -11.43
N PRO A 18 4.83 6.98 -10.68
CA PRO A 18 4.54 7.08 -9.25
C PRO A 18 3.03 7.10 -8.94
N GLU A 19 2.22 7.70 -9.80
CA GLU A 19 0.78 7.83 -9.63
C GLU A 19 0.06 6.51 -9.91
N ALA A 20 0.48 5.78 -10.94
CA ALA A 20 -0.02 4.44 -11.21
C ALA A 20 0.33 3.47 -10.08
N LEU A 21 1.58 3.51 -9.59
CA LEU A 21 2.02 2.74 -8.42
C LEU A 21 1.18 3.08 -7.17
N TYR A 22 0.85 4.35 -6.96
CA TYR A 22 -0.03 4.77 -5.87
C TYR A 22 -1.45 4.18 -6.01
N ILE A 23 -2.08 4.37 -7.17
CA ILE A 23 -3.46 3.92 -7.44
C ILE A 23 -3.54 2.40 -7.30
N GLU A 24 -2.60 1.67 -7.89
CA GLU A 24 -2.58 0.21 -7.82
C GLU A 24 -2.31 -0.30 -6.41
N GLY A 25 -1.44 0.39 -5.64
CA GLY A 25 -1.24 0.09 -4.23
C GLY A 25 -2.53 0.19 -3.40
N ILE A 26 -3.35 1.21 -3.64
CA ILE A 26 -4.67 1.38 -3.00
C ILE A 26 -5.64 0.30 -3.45
N ASN A 27 -5.66 -0.01 -4.76
CA ASN A 27 -6.52 -1.06 -5.30
C ASN A 27 -6.22 -2.43 -4.68
N GLN A 28 -4.94 -2.77 -4.59
CA GLN A 28 -4.50 -4.03 -3.97
C GLN A 28 -4.90 -4.11 -2.49
N TYR A 29 -4.82 -3.01 -1.74
CA TYR A 29 -5.15 -3.01 -0.33
C TYR A 29 -6.67 -3.12 -0.08
N PHE A 30 -7.47 -2.24 -0.70
CA PHE A 30 -8.89 -2.12 -0.35
C PHE A 30 -9.81 -3.04 -1.14
N PHE A 31 -9.48 -3.36 -2.40
CA PHE A 31 -10.37 -4.13 -3.26
C PHE A 31 -9.92 -5.58 -3.42
N HIS A 32 -8.60 -5.81 -3.54
CA HIS A 32 -8.07 -7.17 -3.66
C HIS A 32 -7.68 -7.81 -2.33
N ASN A 33 -7.73 -7.07 -1.23
CA ASN A 33 -7.33 -7.52 0.11
C ASN A 33 -5.92 -8.17 0.11
N ASN A 34 -5.00 -7.60 -0.67
CA ASN A 34 -3.62 -8.07 -0.84
C ASN A 34 -2.63 -7.04 -0.27
N PRO A 35 -2.42 -7.02 1.06
CA PRO A 35 -1.63 -6.00 1.73
C PRO A 35 -0.14 -6.09 1.39
N SER A 36 0.39 -7.28 1.07
CA SER A 36 1.79 -7.44 0.68
C SER A 36 2.08 -6.70 -0.62
N LYS A 37 1.28 -6.98 -1.66
CA LYS A 37 1.44 -6.34 -2.97
C LYS A 37 1.14 -4.83 -2.91
N ALA A 38 0.16 -4.45 -2.11
CA ALA A 38 -0.13 -3.04 -1.85
C ALA A 38 1.07 -2.28 -1.26
N LEU A 39 1.72 -2.85 -0.24
CA LEU A 39 2.89 -2.23 0.40
C LEU A 39 4.06 -2.07 -0.56
N ASP A 40 4.30 -3.04 -1.44
CA ASP A 40 5.38 -2.96 -2.42
C ASP A 40 5.15 -1.84 -3.43
N TYR A 41 3.93 -1.70 -3.95
CA TYR A 41 3.58 -0.59 -4.83
C TYR A 41 3.65 0.78 -4.14
N LEU A 42 3.11 0.90 -2.91
CA LEU A 42 3.15 2.15 -2.16
C LEU A 42 4.57 2.59 -1.79
N ARG A 43 5.47 1.63 -1.50
CA ARG A 43 6.90 1.90 -1.28
C ARG A 43 7.58 2.44 -2.53
N GLN A 44 7.31 1.83 -3.68
CA GLN A 44 7.88 2.28 -4.96
C GLN A 44 7.36 3.67 -5.33
N SER A 45 6.05 3.92 -5.20
CA SER A 45 5.46 5.24 -5.38
C SER A 45 6.11 6.30 -4.47
N ALA A 46 6.32 5.98 -3.19
CA ALA A 46 6.95 6.88 -2.24
C ALA A 46 8.45 7.14 -2.55
N LYS A 47 9.16 6.18 -3.13
CA LYS A 47 10.57 6.31 -3.52
C LYS A 47 10.76 7.33 -4.64
N GLU A 48 9.79 7.41 -5.55
CA GLU A 48 9.73 8.42 -6.61
C GLU A 48 9.24 9.81 -6.10
N ASN A 49 9.46 10.10 -4.83
CA ASN A 49 9.07 11.34 -4.14
C ASN A 49 7.56 11.67 -4.16
N MET A 50 6.70 10.69 -4.39
CA MET A 50 5.26 10.94 -4.36
C MET A 50 4.75 11.09 -2.93
N ILE A 51 4.49 12.33 -2.52
CA ILE A 51 4.04 12.72 -1.17
C ILE A 51 2.81 11.92 -0.72
N ARG A 52 1.88 11.63 -1.64
CA ARG A 52 0.66 10.85 -1.38
C ARG A 52 0.98 9.39 -1.03
N GLY A 53 1.85 8.74 -1.81
CA GLY A 53 2.30 7.37 -1.55
C GLY A 53 3.00 7.25 -0.19
N LYS A 54 3.86 8.21 0.13
CA LYS A 54 4.54 8.29 1.43
C LYS A 54 3.55 8.41 2.59
N LYS A 55 2.59 9.33 2.50
CA LYS A 55 1.59 9.55 3.56
C LYS A 55 0.78 8.29 3.86
N ILE A 56 0.33 7.57 2.83
CA ILE A 56 -0.44 6.33 3.04
C ILE A 56 0.45 5.21 3.59
N LEU A 57 1.67 5.07 3.08
CA LEU A 57 2.62 4.08 3.61
C LEU A 57 2.89 4.28 5.11
N ASP A 58 3.05 5.52 5.54
CA ASP A 58 3.27 5.86 6.96
C ASP A 58 2.03 5.56 7.81
N THR A 59 0.82 5.86 7.32
CA THR A 59 -0.44 5.47 7.98
C THR A 59 -0.56 3.95 8.13
N LEU A 60 -0.31 3.18 7.07
CA LEU A 60 -0.43 1.72 7.10
C LEU A 60 0.58 1.09 8.08
N LYS A 61 1.82 1.59 8.10
CA LYS A 61 2.83 1.15 9.08
C LYS A 61 2.40 1.47 10.51
N TRP A 62 1.79 2.64 10.73
CA TRP A 62 1.28 3.02 12.03
C TRP A 62 0.13 2.11 12.50
N GLU A 63 -0.83 1.80 11.64
CA GLU A 63 -1.93 0.88 11.93
C GLU A 63 -1.45 -0.54 12.27
N GLN A 64 -0.46 -1.05 11.53
CA GLN A 64 0.18 -2.33 11.83
C GLN A 64 0.88 -2.31 13.21
N THR A 65 1.56 -1.21 13.52
CA THR A 65 2.24 -1.01 14.81
C THR A 65 1.24 -0.97 15.96
N LEU A 66 0.15 -0.23 15.82
CA LEU A 66 -0.94 -0.16 16.79
C LEU A 66 -1.62 -1.52 17.01
N THR A 67 -1.89 -2.25 15.92
CA THR A 67 -2.50 -3.59 15.99
C THR A 67 -1.60 -4.56 16.76
N THR A 68 -0.30 -4.52 16.45
CA THR A 68 0.72 -5.33 17.13
C THR A 68 0.79 -4.99 18.62
N PHE A 69 0.87 -3.69 18.96
CA PHE A 69 0.89 -3.23 20.35
C PHE A 69 -0.35 -3.66 21.13
N ASN A 70 -1.55 -3.50 20.54
CA ASN A 70 -2.80 -3.92 21.16
C ASN A 70 -2.87 -5.44 21.36
N SER A 71 -2.34 -6.23 20.41
CA SER A 71 -2.24 -7.68 20.54
C SER A 71 -1.34 -8.07 21.72
N TYR A 72 -0.14 -7.48 21.85
CA TYR A 72 0.75 -7.71 22.99
C TYR A 72 0.09 -7.30 24.32
N ARG A 73 -0.55 -6.13 24.37
CA ARG A 73 -1.26 -5.65 25.57
C ARG A 73 -2.36 -6.62 26.02
N ARG A 74 -3.12 -7.19 25.08
CA ARG A 74 -4.15 -8.21 25.38
C ARG A 74 -3.53 -9.50 25.92
N LYS A 75 -2.39 -9.94 25.39
CA LYS A 75 -1.68 -11.13 25.91
C LYS A 75 -1.22 -10.92 27.35
N ILE A 76 -0.62 -9.76 27.66
CA ILE A 76 -0.18 -9.43 29.02
C ILE A 76 -1.37 -9.41 29.99
N LYS A 77 -2.49 -8.79 29.61
CA LYS A 77 -3.72 -8.76 30.41
C LYS A 77 -4.41 -10.11 30.61
N LYS A 78 -4.08 -11.13 29.82
CA LYS A 78 -4.61 -12.50 29.98
C LYS A 78 -3.73 -13.39 30.85
N VAL A 79 -2.49 -12.97 31.12
CA VAL A 79 -1.51 -13.74 31.91
C VAL A 79 -1.46 -13.25 33.36
N LEU A 80 -1.95 -12.04 33.64
CA LEU A 80 -2.22 -11.50 34.97
C LEU A 80 -3.66 -11.80 35.39
#